data_AF-A0AAW6U8V7-F1
#
_entry.id   AF-A0AAW6U8V7-F1
#
_cell.length_a   1.000
_cell.length_b   1.000
_cell.length_c   1.000
_cell.angle_alpha   90.00
_cell.angle_beta   90.00
_cell.angle_gamma   90.00
#
_symmetry.space_group_name_H-M   'P 1'
#
loop_
_entity.id
_entity.type
_entity.pdbx_description
1 polymer ?
#
loop_
_entity_poly.entity_id
_entity_poly.type
_entity_poly.pdbx_seq_one_letter_code
_entity_poly.pdbx_strand_id
1 'polypeptide(L)'
;MNYYTLNELISISNEKYNPLKENLDYKCIELEHIEQETGKIIGYTESKNLKSIKNKFKVNDVLFGKLRPYLRKYAYPSFEGVCSSEIWVLKANKRIIDNHYLFYLVQTSRFIRFSNLSTGSKMPRADWTLLRDIEFKVPFLEEQKKIANILATWDRAIDLNNDYILNTKKIYQIVSRLIYVNCYLKSDTNYRYQIKDILKEEVLKTTKNSEYDVLSSTKENVVKQSDYFNRQIASANNIGYKILKKDRIVMSPQNAWMGNINYNSDFEIGIVSPSYKVFVINGCELNYVKHLIKTERFINLIDSMSIQGASVVRKNLSIDDFLEAEIYLPSVYYQKKHGKVLDAIKDKIKLLETKQYYLNNQKKGLMQQLLTGKIRVQS
;
A
#
# COMPACT_ATOMS: atom_id res chain seq x y z
N MET A 1 -4.17 19.92 -33.33
CA MET A 1 -5.14 19.41 -32.34
C MET A 1 -6.50 19.73 -32.87
N ASN A 2 -7.37 18.74 -32.94
CA ASN A 2 -8.74 18.90 -33.42
C ASN A 2 -9.70 18.41 -32.34
N TYR A 3 -10.94 18.89 -32.39
CA TYR A 3 -12.03 18.35 -31.59
C TYR A 3 -12.66 17.20 -32.36
N TYR A 4 -12.91 16.11 -31.65
CA TYR A 4 -13.64 14.95 -32.14
C TYR A 4 -14.62 14.53 -31.06
N THR A 5 -15.82 14.14 -31.48
CA THR A 5 -16.75 13.40 -30.63
C THR A 5 -16.16 12.04 -30.27
N LEU A 6 -16.57 11.46 -29.14
CA LEU A 6 -16.06 10.16 -28.73
C LEU A 6 -16.39 9.06 -29.76
N ASN A 7 -17.53 9.17 -30.44
CA ASN A 7 -17.96 8.25 -31.50
C ASN A 7 -17.05 8.27 -32.73
N GLU A 8 -16.43 9.42 -33.05
CA GLU A 8 -15.45 9.52 -34.14
C GLU A 8 -14.11 8.88 -33.75
N LEU A 9 -13.75 8.97 -32.47
CA LEU A 9 -12.50 8.45 -31.92
C LEU A 9 -12.52 6.94 -31.74
N ILE A 10 -13.60 6.39 -31.18
CA ILE A 10 -13.67 5.01 -30.72
C ILE A 10 -15.05 4.37 -30.90
N SER A 11 -15.08 3.04 -30.98
CA SER A 11 -16.30 2.23 -30.91
C SER A 11 -16.16 1.12 -29.87
N ILE A 12 -17.29 0.55 -29.44
CA ILE A 12 -17.29 -0.62 -28.55
C ILE A 12 -17.29 -1.90 -29.40
N SER A 13 -16.38 -2.84 -29.10
CA SER A 13 -16.34 -4.14 -29.78
C SER A 13 -17.61 -4.95 -29.57
N ASN A 14 -18.13 -5.50 -30.66
CA ASN A 14 -19.24 -6.47 -30.65
C ASN A 14 -18.76 -7.93 -30.66
N GLU A 15 -17.45 -8.17 -30.72
CA GLU A 15 -16.89 -9.53 -30.71
C GLU A 15 -17.17 -10.23 -29.37
N LYS A 16 -17.90 -11.34 -29.43
CA LYS A 16 -18.27 -12.15 -28.25
C LYS A 16 -17.53 -13.47 -28.21
N TYR A 17 -17.36 -13.99 -27.00
CA TYR A 17 -16.93 -15.35 -26.73
C TYR A 17 -18.04 -16.09 -25.98
N ASN A 18 -18.40 -17.28 -26.47
CA ASN A 18 -19.35 -18.16 -25.77
C ASN A 18 -18.62 -19.39 -25.22
N PRO A 19 -18.38 -19.47 -23.89
CA PRO A 19 -17.69 -20.59 -23.26
C PRO A 19 -18.33 -21.97 -23.54
N LEU A 20 -19.64 -22.01 -23.80
CA LEU A 20 -20.38 -23.26 -24.02
C LEU A 20 -20.30 -23.76 -25.47
N LYS A 21 -19.84 -22.91 -26.40
CA LYS A 21 -19.78 -23.22 -27.84
C LYS A 21 -18.35 -23.24 -28.39
N GLU A 22 -17.42 -22.58 -27.72
CA GLU A 22 -16.03 -22.44 -28.17
C GLU A 22 -15.09 -23.27 -27.30
N ASN A 23 -14.19 -24.04 -27.92
CA ASN A 23 -13.26 -24.95 -27.22
C ASN A 23 -11.96 -24.28 -26.74
N LEU A 24 -11.68 -23.06 -27.20
CA LEU A 24 -10.47 -22.32 -26.82
C LEU A 24 -10.60 -21.78 -25.41
N ASP A 25 -9.55 -21.97 -24.60
CA ASP A 25 -9.44 -21.38 -23.27
C ASP A 25 -8.70 -20.06 -23.34
N TYR A 26 -9.32 -19.01 -22.81
CA TYR A 26 -8.75 -17.67 -22.76
C TYR A 26 -8.62 -17.23 -21.30
N LYS A 27 -7.64 -16.35 -21.06
CA LYS A 27 -7.60 -15.59 -19.82
C LYS A 27 -8.83 -14.66 -19.78
N CYS A 28 -9.69 -14.86 -18.79
CA CYS A 28 -10.87 -14.06 -18.55
C CYS A 28 -10.60 -12.95 -17.52
N ILE A 29 -10.72 -11.70 -17.96
CA ILE A 29 -10.53 -10.52 -17.12
C ILE A 29 -11.89 -10.05 -16.61
N GLU A 30 -12.05 -10.08 -15.29
CA GLU A 30 -13.19 -9.54 -14.56
C GLU A 30 -12.78 -8.20 -13.93
N LEU A 31 -13.75 -7.44 -13.42
CA LEU A 31 -13.44 -6.16 -12.80
C LEU A 31 -12.50 -6.31 -11.59
N GLU A 32 -12.63 -7.38 -10.79
CA GLU A 32 -11.73 -7.67 -9.67
C GLU A 32 -10.28 -7.94 -10.09
N HIS A 33 -10.06 -8.40 -11.33
CA HIS A 33 -8.73 -8.60 -11.88
C HIS A 33 -8.05 -7.30 -12.34
N ILE A 34 -8.75 -6.17 -12.33
CA ILE A 34 -8.19 -4.86 -12.66
C ILE A 34 -8.05 -4.05 -11.37
N GLU A 35 -6.80 -3.71 -11.04
CA GLU A 35 -6.46 -2.87 -9.90
C GLU A 35 -6.93 -1.42 -10.17
N GLN A 36 -7.43 -0.77 -9.12
CA GLN A 36 -8.01 0.57 -9.24
C GLN A 36 -6.91 1.60 -9.55
N GLU A 37 -7.19 2.52 -10.47
CA GLU A 37 -6.34 3.66 -10.85
C GLU A 37 -4.98 3.33 -11.49
N THR A 38 -4.47 2.10 -11.40
CA THR A 38 -3.12 1.74 -11.86
C THR A 38 -3.07 1.29 -13.31
N GLY A 39 -4.17 0.74 -13.83
CA GLY A 39 -4.20 0.15 -15.17
C GLY A 39 -3.68 -1.29 -15.23
N LYS A 40 -3.32 -1.88 -14.08
CA LYS A 40 -2.73 -3.22 -14.00
C LYS A 40 -3.78 -4.31 -13.94
N ILE A 41 -3.50 -5.40 -14.66
CA ILE A 41 -4.21 -6.66 -14.54
C ILE A 41 -3.47 -7.52 -13.50
N ILE A 42 -4.13 -7.80 -12.37
CA ILE A 42 -3.54 -8.49 -11.21
C ILE A 42 -3.92 -9.97 -11.11
N GLY A 43 -4.71 -10.47 -12.06
CA GLY A 43 -5.17 -11.87 -12.08
C GLY A 43 -6.00 -12.18 -13.31
N TYR A 44 -6.51 -13.40 -13.38
CA TYR A 44 -7.47 -13.84 -14.39
C TYR A 44 -8.21 -15.11 -13.91
N THR A 45 -9.32 -15.43 -14.57
CA THR A 45 -9.97 -16.74 -14.47
C THR A 45 -9.88 -17.45 -15.82
N GLU A 46 -9.87 -18.77 -15.83
CA GLU A 46 -9.95 -19.57 -17.06
C GLU A 46 -11.36 -19.51 -17.66
N SER A 47 -11.46 -19.24 -18.96
CA SER A 47 -12.76 -19.01 -19.60
C SER A 47 -13.59 -20.28 -19.74
N LYS A 48 -12.96 -21.46 -19.79
CA LYS A 48 -13.64 -22.77 -19.85
C LYS A 48 -14.53 -23.07 -18.64
N ASN A 49 -14.19 -22.53 -17.47
CA ASN A 49 -14.95 -22.77 -16.24
C ASN A 49 -16.16 -21.82 -16.10
N LEU A 50 -16.40 -20.96 -17.09
CA LEU A 50 -17.44 -19.93 -17.06
C LEU A 50 -18.64 -20.34 -17.91
N LYS A 51 -19.83 -19.85 -17.55
CA LYS A 51 -21.07 -20.09 -18.29
C LYS A 51 -21.57 -18.87 -19.06
N SER A 52 -21.11 -17.67 -18.69
CA SER A 52 -21.60 -16.41 -19.26
C SER A 52 -20.82 -15.99 -20.50
N ILE A 53 -21.53 -15.38 -21.45
CA ILE A 53 -20.93 -14.77 -22.65
C ILE A 53 -19.97 -13.65 -22.23
N LYS A 54 -18.80 -13.60 -22.87
CA LYS A 54 -17.74 -12.62 -22.63
C LYS A 54 -17.47 -11.76 -23.86
N ASN A 55 -16.80 -10.63 -23.68
CA ASN A 55 -16.31 -9.78 -24.77
C ASN A 55 -14.88 -10.19 -25.13
N LYS A 56 -14.59 -10.40 -26.43
CA LYS A 56 -13.23 -10.70 -26.90
C LYS A 56 -12.40 -9.43 -26.99
N PHE A 57 -11.14 -9.51 -26.57
CA PHE A 57 -10.16 -8.46 -26.76
C PHE A 57 -8.86 -9.03 -27.34
N LYS A 58 -8.13 -8.18 -28.06
CA LYS A 58 -6.83 -8.48 -28.65
C LYS A 58 -5.75 -7.68 -27.93
N VAL A 59 -4.50 -8.05 -28.22
CA VAL A 59 -3.32 -7.29 -27.78
C VAL A 59 -3.50 -5.81 -28.17
N ASN A 60 -3.19 -4.91 -27.23
CA ASN A 60 -3.27 -3.46 -27.39
C ASN A 60 -4.69 -2.88 -27.53
N ASP A 61 -5.75 -3.65 -27.33
CA ASP A 61 -7.07 -3.04 -27.11
C ASP A 61 -7.09 -2.26 -25.79
N VAL A 62 -8.00 -1.30 -25.64
CA VAL A 62 -8.20 -0.58 -24.37
C VAL A 62 -9.44 -1.14 -23.68
N LEU A 63 -9.25 -1.66 -22.47
CA LEU A 63 -10.34 -2.16 -21.63
C LEU A 63 -10.80 -1.05 -20.67
N PHE A 64 -12.11 -0.86 -20.56
CA PHE A 64 -12.70 0.11 -19.64
C PHE A 64 -13.86 -0.50 -18.85
N GLY A 65 -13.77 -0.50 -17.52
CA GLY A 65 -14.82 -0.95 -16.63
C GLY A 65 -16.01 0.00 -16.64
N LYS A 66 -17.13 -0.43 -17.23
CA LYS A 66 -18.34 0.41 -17.33
C LYS A 66 -19.11 0.47 -16.01
N LEU A 67 -18.98 -0.53 -15.15
CA LEU A 67 -19.60 -0.55 -13.82
C LEU A 67 -18.75 0.23 -12.82
N ARG A 68 -19.39 1.17 -12.11
CA ARG A 68 -18.78 2.10 -11.15
C ARG A 68 -17.52 2.77 -11.73
N PRO A 69 -17.62 3.54 -12.83
CA PRO A 69 -16.45 4.14 -13.49
C PRO A 69 -15.57 5.01 -12.57
N TYR A 70 -16.11 5.53 -11.46
CA TYR A 70 -15.34 6.23 -10.42
C TYR A 70 -14.26 5.36 -9.76
N LEU A 71 -14.37 4.03 -9.83
CA LEU A 71 -13.31 3.09 -9.39
C LEU A 71 -12.13 3.02 -10.36
N ARG A 72 -12.23 3.67 -11.53
CA ARG A 72 -11.11 3.86 -12.48
C ARG A 72 -10.41 2.55 -12.85
N LYS A 73 -11.22 1.56 -13.20
CA LYS A 73 -10.74 0.26 -13.68
C LYS A 73 -10.61 0.29 -15.19
N TYR A 74 -9.38 0.38 -15.67
CA TYR A 74 -9.01 0.35 -17.08
C TYR A 74 -7.80 -0.56 -17.25
N ALA A 75 -7.56 -1.07 -18.46
CA ALA A 75 -6.36 -1.88 -18.73
C ALA A 75 -5.94 -1.76 -20.19
N TYR A 76 -4.64 -1.99 -20.43
CA TYR A 76 -4.02 -2.06 -21.75
C TYR A 76 -3.29 -3.40 -21.90
N PRO A 77 -4.02 -4.50 -22.16
CA PRO A 77 -3.44 -5.85 -22.17
C PRO A 77 -2.39 -6.05 -23.27
N SER A 78 -1.28 -6.68 -22.89
CA SER A 78 -0.22 -7.15 -23.79
C SER A 78 -0.47 -8.55 -24.36
N PHE A 79 -1.66 -9.11 -24.15
CA PHE A 79 -2.10 -10.44 -24.58
C PHE A 79 -3.53 -10.37 -25.10
N GLU A 80 -3.99 -11.40 -25.79
CA GLU A 80 -5.39 -11.55 -26.21
C GLU A 80 -6.19 -12.40 -25.21
N GLY A 81 -7.49 -12.16 -25.13
CA GLY A 81 -8.32 -12.88 -24.18
C GLY A 81 -9.78 -12.45 -24.22
N VAL A 82 -10.47 -12.72 -23.11
CA VAL A 82 -11.89 -12.38 -22.95
C VAL A 82 -12.10 -11.61 -21.68
N CYS A 83 -13.12 -10.77 -21.63
CA CYS A 83 -13.45 -9.99 -20.45
C CYS A 83 -14.94 -9.97 -20.16
N SER A 84 -15.28 -9.62 -18.92
CA SER A 84 -16.65 -9.46 -18.45
C SER A 84 -17.50 -8.57 -19.36
N SER A 85 -18.81 -8.80 -19.39
CA SER A 85 -19.75 -7.91 -20.08
C SER A 85 -19.83 -6.50 -19.45
N GLU A 86 -19.33 -6.36 -18.21
CA GLU A 86 -19.17 -5.09 -17.49
C GLU A 86 -17.87 -4.34 -17.87
N ILE A 87 -17.09 -4.86 -18.81
CA ILE A 87 -15.90 -4.23 -19.37
C ILE A 87 -16.14 -3.96 -20.85
N TRP A 88 -15.99 -2.70 -21.26
CA TRP A 88 -15.94 -2.32 -22.66
C TRP A 88 -14.56 -2.61 -23.24
N VAL A 89 -14.56 -3.23 -24.42
CA VAL A 89 -13.37 -3.34 -25.27
C VAL A 89 -13.47 -2.21 -26.28
N LEU A 90 -12.67 -1.16 -26.10
CA LEU A 90 -12.69 0.04 -26.92
C LEU A 90 -11.78 -0.17 -28.15
N LYS A 91 -12.36 0.08 -29.32
CA LYS A 91 -11.68 -0.01 -30.62
C LYS A 91 -11.41 1.39 -31.14
N ALA A 92 -10.15 1.76 -31.29
CA ALA A 92 -9.78 3.04 -31.88
C ALA A 92 -10.04 3.12 -33.37
N ASN A 93 -10.50 4.29 -33.81
CA ASN A 93 -10.32 4.74 -35.18
C ASN A 93 -8.84 5.08 -35.39
N LYS A 94 -8.08 4.13 -35.93
CA LYS A 94 -6.62 4.21 -36.11
C LYS A 94 -6.16 5.39 -36.97
N ARG A 95 -7.06 6.04 -37.73
CA ARG A 95 -6.75 7.25 -38.49
C ARG A 95 -6.69 8.51 -37.61
N ILE A 96 -7.31 8.46 -36.43
CA ILE A 96 -7.50 9.63 -35.57
C ILE A 96 -6.83 9.44 -34.22
N ILE A 97 -6.92 8.26 -33.61
CA ILE A 97 -6.40 8.02 -32.26
C ILE A 97 -5.52 6.76 -32.17
N ASP A 98 -4.40 6.90 -31.48
CA ASP A 98 -3.50 5.81 -31.10
C ASP A 98 -4.04 5.09 -29.85
N ASN A 99 -3.96 3.74 -29.83
CA ASN A 99 -4.50 2.94 -28.73
C ASN A 99 -3.80 3.22 -27.39
N HIS A 100 -2.50 3.50 -27.40
CA HIS A 100 -1.75 3.77 -26.19
C HIS A 100 -2.10 5.17 -25.65
N TYR A 101 -2.31 6.14 -26.54
CA TYR A 101 -2.87 7.43 -26.14
C TYR A 101 -4.30 7.31 -25.61
N LEU A 102 -5.15 6.51 -26.26
CA LEU A 102 -6.51 6.21 -25.80
C LEU A 102 -6.51 5.62 -24.40
N PHE A 103 -5.57 4.71 -24.10
CA PHE A 103 -5.40 4.16 -22.76
C PHE A 103 -5.19 5.24 -21.70
N TYR A 104 -4.46 6.33 -22.00
CA TYR A 104 -4.32 7.45 -21.07
C TYR A 104 -5.52 8.40 -21.09
N LEU A 105 -6.17 8.58 -22.25
CA LEU A 105 -7.35 9.43 -22.39
C LEU A 105 -8.49 8.97 -21.47
N VAL A 106 -8.74 7.66 -21.40
CA VAL A 106 -9.83 7.09 -20.56
C VAL A 106 -9.60 7.27 -19.05
N GLN A 107 -8.36 7.56 -18.62
CA GLN A 107 -8.00 7.79 -17.22
C GLN A 107 -8.23 9.25 -16.80
N THR A 108 -8.39 10.16 -17.77
CA THR A 108 -8.57 11.58 -17.48
C THR A 108 -9.82 11.82 -16.64
N SER A 109 -9.77 12.79 -15.73
CA SER A 109 -10.94 13.16 -14.93
C SER A 109 -12.12 13.58 -15.79
N ARG A 110 -11.89 14.12 -17.00
CA ARG A 110 -12.95 14.45 -17.96
C ARG A 110 -13.68 13.19 -18.41
N PHE A 111 -12.96 12.17 -18.90
CA PHE A 111 -13.56 10.92 -19.33
C PHE A 111 -14.31 10.23 -18.18
N ILE A 112 -13.65 10.08 -17.03
CA ILE A 112 -14.25 9.44 -15.85
C ILE A 112 -15.49 10.19 -15.35
N ARG A 113 -15.49 11.53 -15.35
CA ARG A 113 -16.65 12.33 -14.94
C ARG A 113 -17.85 12.05 -15.83
N PHE A 114 -17.66 12.07 -17.14
CA PHE A 114 -18.74 11.84 -18.08
C PHE A 114 -19.25 10.39 -18.04
N SER A 115 -18.36 9.42 -17.86
CA SER A 115 -18.74 8.01 -17.71
C SER A 115 -19.56 7.74 -16.44
N ASN A 116 -19.47 8.61 -15.43
CA ASN A 116 -20.21 8.49 -14.17
C ASN A 116 -21.55 9.24 -14.14
N LEU A 117 -21.96 9.94 -15.22
CA LEU A 117 -23.18 10.76 -15.21
C LEU A 117 -24.48 9.96 -15.06
N SER A 118 -24.43 8.64 -15.23
CA SER A 118 -25.58 7.76 -15.11
C SER A 118 -26.23 7.83 -13.73
N THR A 119 -27.54 8.04 -13.74
CA THR A 119 -28.42 8.48 -12.65
C THR A 119 -28.35 7.66 -11.36
N GLY A 120 -28.18 8.36 -10.22
CA GLY A 120 -28.77 8.13 -8.89
C GLY A 120 -28.62 6.79 -8.15
N SER A 121 -28.00 5.76 -8.73
CA SER A 121 -27.97 4.41 -8.17
C SER A 121 -26.66 4.09 -7.43
N LYS A 122 -26.71 3.15 -6.47
CA LYS A 122 -25.52 2.61 -5.78
C LYS A 122 -24.53 1.86 -6.72
N MET A 123 -24.89 1.69 -8.01
CA MET A 123 -24.12 0.94 -9.01
C MET A 123 -24.23 1.59 -10.41
N PRO A 124 -23.70 2.81 -10.60
CA PRO A 124 -23.78 3.49 -11.88
C PRO A 124 -23.02 2.71 -12.95
N ARG A 125 -23.61 2.63 -14.15
CA ARG A 125 -22.97 2.05 -15.34
C ARG A 125 -22.81 3.12 -16.39
N ALA A 126 -21.63 3.24 -16.98
CA ALA A 126 -21.39 4.16 -18.08
C ALA A 126 -22.38 3.89 -19.23
N ASP A 127 -23.01 4.96 -19.71
CA ASP A 127 -23.97 4.90 -20.81
C ASP A 127 -23.30 5.42 -22.09
N TRP A 128 -23.17 4.53 -23.08
CA TRP A 128 -22.57 4.87 -24.36
C TRP A 128 -23.37 5.93 -25.11
N THR A 129 -24.70 5.93 -24.98
CA THR A 129 -25.57 6.88 -25.69
C THR A 129 -25.31 8.32 -25.25
N LEU A 130 -24.97 8.53 -23.98
CA LEU A 130 -24.59 9.83 -23.43
C LEU A 130 -23.13 10.19 -23.75
N LEU A 131 -22.23 9.19 -23.78
CA LEU A 131 -20.81 9.42 -23.97
C LEU A 131 -20.40 9.70 -25.41
N ARG A 132 -21.10 9.11 -26.39
CA ARG A 132 -20.68 9.11 -27.80
C ARG A 132 -20.56 10.52 -28.39
N ASP A 133 -21.39 11.46 -27.93
CA ASP A 133 -21.48 12.82 -28.46
C ASP A 133 -20.54 13.81 -27.72
N ILE A 134 -19.76 13.33 -26.75
CA ILE A 134 -18.86 14.17 -25.96
C ILE A 134 -17.58 14.45 -26.73
N GLU A 135 -17.24 15.73 -26.82
CA GLU A 135 -16.03 16.16 -27.50
C GLU A 135 -14.77 16.06 -26.64
N PHE A 136 -13.71 15.56 -27.27
CA PHE A 136 -12.35 15.53 -26.76
C PHE A 136 -11.41 16.24 -27.74
N LYS A 137 -10.53 17.08 -27.19
CA LYS A 137 -9.44 17.70 -27.95
C LYS A 137 -8.28 16.73 -28.02
N VAL A 138 -7.92 16.28 -29.22
CA VAL A 138 -6.89 15.25 -29.43
C VAL A 138 -5.79 15.80 -30.36
N PRO A 139 -4.49 15.57 -30.05
CA PRO A 139 -3.39 15.96 -30.93
C PRO A 139 -3.28 15.07 -32.16
N PHE A 140 -2.37 15.39 -33.07
CA PHE A 140 -2.10 14.52 -34.22
C PHE A 140 -1.40 13.23 -33.77
N LEU A 141 -1.53 12.15 -34.54
CA LEU A 141 -1.07 10.81 -34.16
C LEU A 141 0.41 10.76 -33.70
N GLU A 142 1.29 11.51 -34.36
CA GLU A 142 2.71 11.54 -33.97
C GLU A 142 2.93 12.12 -32.58
N GLU A 143 2.24 13.21 -32.24
CA GLU A 143 2.27 13.79 -30.90
C GLU A 143 1.58 12.87 -29.87
N GLN A 144 0.50 12.19 -30.24
CA GLN A 144 -0.17 11.20 -29.38
C GLN A 144 0.78 10.09 -28.95
N LYS A 145 1.52 9.50 -29.92
CA LYS A 145 2.52 8.45 -29.64
C LYS A 145 3.62 8.96 -28.72
N LYS A 146 4.13 10.18 -28.94
CA LYS A 146 5.14 10.78 -28.06
C LYS A 146 4.62 11.00 -26.64
N ILE A 147 3.40 11.55 -26.49
CA ILE A 147 2.76 11.74 -25.18
C ILE A 147 2.59 10.40 -24.48
N ALA A 148 2.07 9.38 -25.18
CA ALA A 148 1.88 8.06 -24.62
C ALA A 148 3.21 7.42 -24.18
N ASN A 149 4.28 7.56 -24.98
CA ASN A 149 5.61 7.06 -24.64
C ASN A 149 6.23 7.77 -23.42
N ILE A 150 6.01 9.08 -23.28
CA ILE A 150 6.42 9.83 -22.08
C ILE A 150 5.70 9.24 -20.87
N LEU A 151 4.37 9.17 -20.90
CA LEU A 151 3.57 8.66 -19.78
C LEU A 151 3.92 7.19 -19.44
N ALA A 152 4.18 6.36 -20.43
CA ALA A 152 4.59 4.96 -20.23
C ALA A 152 5.98 4.85 -19.60
N THR A 153 6.85 5.84 -19.81
CA THR A 153 8.15 5.90 -19.11
C THR A 153 7.96 6.18 -17.62
N TRP A 154 6.99 7.02 -17.26
CA TRP A 154 6.60 7.25 -15.86
C TRP A 154 5.99 6.01 -15.22
N ASP A 155 5.11 5.29 -15.94
CA ASP A 155 4.54 4.02 -15.48
C ASP A 155 5.64 3.00 -15.18
N ARG A 156 6.59 2.82 -16.10
CA ARG A 156 7.74 1.93 -15.87
C ARG A 156 8.58 2.37 -14.66
N ALA A 157 8.81 3.67 -14.47
CA ALA A 157 9.57 4.17 -13.32
C ALA A 157 8.84 3.92 -11.99
N ILE A 158 7.52 4.08 -11.97
CA ILE A 158 6.63 3.77 -10.83
C ILE A 158 6.71 2.28 -10.50
N ASP A 159 6.62 1.41 -11.51
CA ASP A 159 6.64 -0.03 -11.32
C ASP A 159 7.98 -0.53 -10.81
N LEU A 160 9.08 -0.09 -11.44
CA LEU A 160 10.44 -0.41 -11.00
C LEU A 160 10.69 0.05 -9.56
N ASN A 161 10.20 1.23 -9.18
CA ASN A 161 10.38 1.73 -7.81
C ASN A 161 9.56 0.92 -6.79
N ASN A 162 8.34 0.49 -7.13
CA ASN A 162 7.58 -0.45 -6.31
C ASN A 162 8.30 -1.79 -6.11
N ASP A 163 8.91 -2.33 -7.18
CA ASP A 163 9.72 -3.55 -7.08
C ASP A 163 10.93 -3.36 -6.17
N TYR A 164 11.62 -2.20 -6.27
CA TYR A 164 12.71 -1.87 -5.35
C TYR A 164 12.25 -1.78 -3.90
N ILE A 165 11.06 -1.22 -3.63
CA ILE A 165 10.48 -1.18 -2.27
C ILE A 165 10.26 -2.61 -1.76
N LEU A 166 9.59 -3.46 -2.54
CA LEU A 166 9.28 -4.83 -2.15
C LEU A 166 10.54 -5.65 -1.90
N ASN A 167 11.53 -5.56 -2.80
CA ASN A 167 12.79 -6.28 -2.66
C ASN A 167 13.61 -5.77 -1.47
N THR A 168 13.63 -4.46 -1.22
CA THR A 168 14.34 -3.90 -0.05
C THR A 168 13.66 -4.31 1.27
N LYS A 169 12.32 -4.39 1.31
CA LYS A 169 11.57 -4.95 2.45
C LYS A 169 11.91 -6.42 2.70
N LYS A 170 12.02 -7.24 1.65
CA LYS A 170 12.48 -8.64 1.76
C LYS A 170 13.91 -8.74 2.28
N ILE A 171 14.82 -7.89 1.77
CA ILE A 171 16.21 -7.82 2.27
C ILE A 171 16.23 -7.48 3.76
N TYR A 172 15.46 -6.48 4.20
CA TYR A 172 15.34 -6.15 5.63
C TYR A 172 14.94 -7.37 6.47
N GLN A 173 13.91 -8.11 6.05
CA GLN A 173 13.43 -9.31 6.75
C GLN A 173 14.52 -10.39 6.84
N ILE A 174 15.22 -10.66 5.73
CA ILE A 174 16.30 -11.66 5.67
C ILE A 174 17.47 -11.25 6.57
N VAL A 175 17.98 -10.03 6.41
CA VAL A 175 19.13 -9.52 7.17
C VAL A 175 18.82 -9.49 8.66
N SER A 176 17.64 -8.98 9.02
CA SER A 176 17.15 -9.01 10.39
C SER A 176 17.17 -10.44 10.93
N ARG A 177 16.51 -11.40 10.26
CA ARG A 177 16.48 -12.80 10.68
C ARG A 177 17.89 -13.40 10.84
N LEU A 178 18.79 -13.19 9.88
CA LEU A 178 20.15 -13.72 9.92
C LEU A 178 20.96 -13.17 11.09
N ILE A 179 20.85 -11.87 11.38
CA ILE A 179 21.52 -11.25 12.53
C ILE A 179 21.09 -11.95 13.81
N TYR A 180 19.79 -12.14 14.03
CA TYR A 180 19.30 -12.75 15.26
C TYR A 180 19.54 -14.26 15.35
N VAL A 181 19.42 -15.00 14.25
CA VAL A 181 19.75 -16.43 14.22
C VAL A 181 21.22 -16.65 14.53
N ASN A 182 22.13 -15.86 13.94
CA ASN A 182 23.55 -15.95 14.26
C ASN A 182 23.85 -15.60 15.72
N CYS A 183 23.12 -14.64 16.31
CA CYS A 183 23.25 -14.34 17.74
C CYS A 183 22.82 -15.53 18.61
N TYR A 184 21.82 -16.29 18.18
CA TYR A 184 21.38 -17.47 18.92
C TYR A 184 22.32 -18.66 18.75
N LEU A 185 22.77 -18.95 17.52
CA LEU A 185 23.63 -20.09 17.22
C LEU A 185 25.05 -19.95 17.78
N LYS A 186 25.52 -18.72 17.98
CA LYS A 186 26.82 -18.44 18.62
C LYS A 186 26.68 -18.16 20.12
N SER A 187 25.74 -18.84 20.79
CA SER A 187 25.44 -18.65 22.22
C SER A 187 26.68 -18.70 23.11
N ASP A 188 27.71 -19.47 22.74
CA ASP A 188 28.96 -19.61 23.49
C ASP A 188 29.83 -18.33 23.47
N THR A 189 29.52 -17.37 22.59
CA THR A 189 30.20 -16.07 22.47
C THR A 189 29.28 -14.87 22.69
N ASN A 190 27.99 -15.12 22.91
CA ASN A 190 26.98 -14.08 23.09
C ASN A 190 26.49 -14.06 24.53
N TYR A 191 26.07 -12.88 24.97
CA TYR A 191 25.69 -12.66 26.35
C TYR A 191 24.19 -12.91 26.52
N ARG A 192 23.85 -13.66 27.57
CA ARG A 192 22.47 -13.91 27.99
C ARG A 192 21.99 -12.72 28.83
N TYR A 193 20.83 -12.19 28.50
CA TYR A 193 20.20 -11.09 29.22
C TYR A 193 18.76 -11.43 29.54
N GLN A 194 18.27 -11.01 30.70
CA GLN A 194 16.83 -10.97 30.94
C GLN A 194 16.25 -9.70 30.32
N ILE A 195 15.00 -9.75 29.86
CA ILE A 195 14.35 -8.60 29.25
C ILE A 195 14.29 -7.42 30.22
N LYS A 196 14.07 -7.64 31.52
CA LYS A 196 14.08 -6.58 32.55
C LYS A 196 15.38 -5.78 32.65
N ASP A 197 16.52 -6.38 32.28
CA ASP A 197 17.82 -5.71 32.31
C ASP A 197 17.98 -4.73 31.14
N ILE A 198 17.26 -5.01 30.03
CA ILE A 198 17.30 -4.26 28.79
C ILE A 198 16.16 -3.23 28.73
N LEU A 199 14.95 -3.62 29.14
CA LEU A 199 13.74 -2.81 29.11
C LEU A 199 13.28 -2.48 30.53
N LYS A 200 13.65 -1.30 31.03
CA LYS A 200 13.26 -0.83 32.36
C LYS A 200 11.96 -0.04 32.28
N GLU A 201 10.90 -0.47 32.98
CA GLU A 201 9.62 0.26 32.96
C GLU A 201 9.78 1.66 33.56
N GLU A 202 9.31 2.67 32.83
CA GLU A 202 9.25 4.07 33.26
C GLU A 202 7.79 4.44 33.51
N VAL A 203 7.46 4.81 34.75
CA VAL A 203 6.09 5.17 35.14
C VAL A 203 6.03 6.65 35.49
N LEU A 204 6.00 7.49 34.46
CA LEU A 204 5.69 8.91 34.57
C LEU A 204 4.23 9.12 34.19
N LYS A 205 3.50 9.94 34.96
CA LYS A 205 2.06 10.15 34.73
C LYS A 205 1.71 11.64 34.66
N THR A 206 0.70 11.96 33.86
CA THR A 206 0.11 13.31 33.82
C THR A 206 -0.50 13.68 35.15
N THR A 207 -0.38 14.96 35.49
CA THR A 207 -1.00 15.54 36.69
C THR A 207 -2.09 16.53 36.33
N LYS A 208 -2.09 17.01 35.08
CA LYS A 208 -3.08 17.94 34.53
C LYS A 208 -3.81 17.29 33.37
N ASN A 209 -5.06 17.68 33.20
CA ASN A 209 -5.84 17.24 32.05
C ASN A 209 -5.33 17.94 30.78
N SER A 210 -5.26 17.18 29.68
CA SER A 210 -4.76 17.64 28.37
C SER A 210 -3.35 18.23 28.42
N GLU A 211 -2.47 17.63 29.23
CA GLU A 211 -1.07 18.07 29.36
C GLU A 211 -0.28 17.88 28.06
N TYR A 212 -0.54 16.79 27.32
CA TYR A 212 0.09 16.48 26.03
C TYR A 212 -0.88 15.76 25.08
N ASP A 213 -0.49 15.64 23.80
CA ASP A 213 -1.23 14.89 22.79
C ASP A 213 -1.38 13.40 23.19
N VAL A 214 -2.59 12.87 23.00
CA VAL A 214 -2.88 11.46 23.26
C VAL A 214 -2.41 10.62 22.08
N LEU A 215 -1.50 9.71 22.36
CA LEU A 215 -0.89 8.80 21.41
C LEU A 215 -1.48 7.39 21.57
N SER A 216 -1.39 6.62 20.50
CA SER A 216 -1.72 5.20 20.46
C SER A 216 -0.59 4.44 19.78
N SER A 217 -0.33 3.23 20.25
CA SER A 217 0.64 2.34 19.62
C SER A 217 -0.14 1.32 18.79
N THR A 218 0.15 1.27 17.49
CA THR A 218 -0.44 0.32 16.54
C THR A 218 0.45 -0.92 16.41
N LYS A 219 0.14 -1.83 15.49
CA LYS A 219 1.05 -2.92 15.14
C LYS A 219 2.40 -2.41 14.61
N GLU A 220 2.40 -1.32 13.86
CA GLU A 220 3.57 -0.88 13.09
C GLU A 220 4.33 0.28 13.76
N ASN A 221 3.62 1.23 14.36
CA ASN A 221 4.20 2.49 14.86
C ASN A 221 3.34 3.19 15.92
N VAL A 222 3.89 4.25 16.50
CA VAL A 222 3.16 5.20 17.37
C VAL A 222 2.47 6.25 16.50
N VAL A 223 1.22 6.59 16.82
CA VAL A 223 0.41 7.56 16.08
C VAL A 223 -0.37 8.47 17.04
N LYS A 224 -0.77 9.66 16.58
CA LYS A 224 -1.75 10.47 17.31
C LYS A 224 -3.11 9.79 17.24
N GLN A 225 -3.81 9.71 18.38
CA GLN A 225 -5.11 9.03 18.45
C GLN A 225 -6.16 9.73 17.58
N SER A 226 -6.11 11.07 17.51
CA SER A 226 -6.99 11.90 16.69
C SER A 226 -6.94 11.55 15.20
N ASP A 227 -5.75 11.21 14.71
CA ASP A 227 -5.47 10.97 13.29
C ASP A 227 -5.87 9.55 12.90
N TYR A 228 -5.79 8.62 13.86
CA TYR A 228 -6.03 7.20 13.64
C TYR A 228 -7.49 6.78 13.86
N PHE A 229 -8.18 7.37 14.83
CA PHE A 229 -9.54 6.94 15.22
C PHE A 229 -10.59 8.01 14.89
N ASN A 230 -10.75 8.45 13.64
CA ASN A 230 -11.89 9.27 13.15
C ASN A 230 -12.56 10.21 14.21
N ARG A 231 -11.76 11.00 14.95
CA ARG A 231 -12.22 11.89 16.04
C ARG A 231 -12.97 11.24 17.22
N GLN A 232 -12.79 9.96 17.53
CA GLN A 232 -13.08 9.46 18.88
C GLN A 232 -12.04 10.06 19.83
N ILE A 233 -12.45 11.15 20.48
CA ILE A 233 -11.64 11.90 21.44
C ILE A 233 -11.28 10.94 22.58
N ALA A 234 -10.03 11.01 23.03
CA ALA A 234 -9.60 10.37 24.27
C ALA A 234 -10.57 10.71 25.42
N SER A 235 -10.55 9.91 26.49
CA SER A 235 -11.31 10.23 27.72
C SER A 235 -11.20 11.72 28.05
N ALA A 236 -12.33 12.37 28.34
CA ALA A 236 -12.37 13.79 28.70
C ALA A 236 -11.47 14.11 29.91
N ASN A 237 -11.12 13.10 30.71
CA ASN A 237 -10.10 13.16 31.74
C ASN A 237 -8.94 12.20 31.38
N ASN A 238 -7.75 12.76 31.17
CA ASN A 238 -6.51 12.03 30.92
C ASN A 238 -5.46 12.19 32.05
N ILE A 239 -5.87 12.61 33.25
CA ILE A 239 -5.03 12.58 34.44
C ILE A 239 -4.64 11.12 34.76
N GLY A 240 -3.37 10.89 35.09
CA GLY A 240 -2.85 9.56 35.39
C GLY A 240 -2.45 8.74 34.16
N TYR A 241 -2.61 9.28 32.94
CA TYR A 241 -2.08 8.67 31.71
C TYR A 241 -0.57 8.64 31.76
N LYS A 242 0.05 7.64 31.13
CA LYS A 242 1.51 7.49 31.15
C LYS A 242 2.14 8.42 30.12
N ILE A 243 3.19 9.14 30.52
CA ILE A 243 3.96 10.01 29.64
C ILE A 243 4.90 9.15 28.79
N LEU A 244 4.84 9.34 27.48
CA LEU A 244 5.71 8.73 26.49
C LEU A 244 6.63 9.80 25.90
N LYS A 245 7.91 9.78 26.31
CA LYS A 245 8.94 10.66 25.74
C LYS A 245 9.53 10.05 24.47
N LYS A 246 10.26 10.84 23.71
CA LYS A 246 11.15 10.35 22.66
C LYS A 246 12.13 9.32 23.22
N ASP A 247 12.55 8.41 22.36
CA ASP A 247 13.51 7.36 22.66
C ASP A 247 13.05 6.35 23.72
N ARG A 248 11.73 6.17 23.83
CA ARG A 248 11.10 5.18 24.69
C ARG A 248 10.41 4.10 23.88
N ILE A 249 10.33 2.91 24.46
CA ILE A 249 9.49 1.85 23.91
C ILE A 249 8.12 1.92 24.60
N VAL A 250 7.06 1.77 23.83
CA VAL A 250 5.69 1.63 24.32
C VAL A 250 5.10 0.30 23.85
N MET A 251 4.39 -0.40 24.73
CA MET A 251 3.80 -1.71 24.46
C MET A 251 2.39 -1.80 25.02
N SER A 252 1.46 -2.38 24.27
CA SER A 252 0.14 -2.78 24.77
C SER A 252 0.15 -4.25 25.16
N PRO A 253 0.10 -4.64 26.45
CA PRO A 253 0.12 -6.04 26.86
C PRO A 253 -0.99 -6.90 26.21
N GLN A 254 -2.14 -6.30 25.92
CA GLN A 254 -3.29 -6.96 25.29
C GLN A 254 -3.08 -7.31 23.81
N ASN A 255 -2.19 -6.57 23.13
CA ASN A 255 -1.97 -6.70 21.68
C ASN A 255 -0.49 -6.92 21.33
N ALA A 256 0.38 -7.11 22.32
CA ALA A 256 1.83 -7.22 22.14
C ALA A 256 2.17 -8.41 21.25
N TRP A 257 1.48 -9.54 21.43
CA TRP A 257 1.59 -10.75 20.61
C TRP A 257 1.24 -10.53 19.13
N MET A 258 0.48 -9.48 18.80
CA MET A 258 0.19 -9.07 17.42
C MET A 258 1.24 -8.10 16.84
N GLY A 259 2.30 -7.77 17.60
CA GLY A 259 3.35 -6.83 17.22
C GLY A 259 3.23 -5.43 17.83
N ASN A 260 2.28 -5.20 18.76
CA ASN A 260 2.05 -3.90 19.39
C ASN A 260 3.08 -3.58 20.50
N ILE A 261 4.33 -3.43 20.08
CA ILE A 261 5.48 -2.91 20.83
C ILE A 261 6.28 -2.01 19.88
N ASN A 262 6.43 -0.73 20.22
CA ASN A 262 6.97 0.29 19.31
C ASN A 262 7.99 1.18 20.00
N TYR A 263 9.01 1.58 19.25
CA TYR A 263 9.94 2.64 19.65
C TYR A 263 9.39 3.99 19.18
N ASN A 264 9.38 4.98 20.08
CA ASN A 264 8.92 6.34 19.78
C ASN A 264 10.04 7.20 19.21
N SER A 265 10.13 7.24 17.88
CA SER A 265 11.03 8.14 17.14
C SER A 265 10.39 9.48 16.78
N ASP A 266 9.06 9.53 16.69
CA ASP A 266 8.34 10.56 15.93
C ASP A 266 7.81 11.70 16.82
N PHE A 267 7.64 11.45 18.12
CA PHE A 267 7.09 12.41 19.06
C PHE A 267 8.10 12.73 20.16
N GLU A 268 8.37 14.01 20.38
CA GLU A 268 9.20 14.48 21.50
C GLU A 268 8.59 14.08 22.85
N ILE A 269 7.28 14.26 22.98
CA ILE A 269 6.49 13.88 24.15
C ILE A 269 5.03 13.67 23.76
N GLY A 270 4.35 12.76 24.44
CA GLY A 270 2.91 12.52 24.36
C GLY A 270 2.44 11.67 25.53
N ILE A 271 1.17 11.28 25.54
CA ILE A 271 0.61 10.45 26.61
C ILE A 271 -0.12 9.24 26.05
N VAL A 272 -0.02 8.11 26.74
CA VAL A 272 -0.71 6.86 26.40
C VAL A 272 -1.58 6.41 27.56
N SER A 273 -2.64 5.66 27.26
CA SER A 273 -3.55 5.11 28.27
C SER A 273 -2.78 4.35 29.37
N PRO A 274 -3.25 4.36 30.64
CA PRO A 274 -2.60 3.67 31.75
C PRO A 274 -2.31 2.17 31.52
N SER A 275 -3.03 1.51 30.61
CA SER A 275 -2.85 0.10 30.26
C SER A 275 -1.55 -0.19 29.49
N TYR A 276 -0.98 0.81 28.81
CA TYR A 276 0.30 0.66 28.12
C TYR A 276 1.45 0.52 29.09
N LYS A 277 2.54 -0.10 28.64
CA LYS A 277 3.82 -0.15 29.32
C LYS A 277 4.81 0.74 28.57
N VAL A 278 5.56 1.57 29.29
CA VAL A 278 6.58 2.46 28.73
C VAL A 278 7.93 2.04 29.28
N PHE A 279 8.93 1.89 28.42
CA PHE A 279 10.24 1.36 28.80
C PHE A 279 11.37 2.27 28.31
N VAL A 280 12.42 2.34 29.13
CA VAL A 280 13.75 2.86 28.77
C VAL A 280 14.63 1.69 28.36
N ILE A 281 15.41 1.89 27.29
CA ILE A 281 16.43 0.93 26.88
C ILE A 281 17.68 1.14 27.75
N ASN A 282 18.17 0.07 28.36
CA ASN A 282 19.30 0.08 29.28
C ASN A 282 20.38 -0.92 28.84
N GLY A 283 21.66 -0.52 28.93
CA GLY A 283 22.82 -1.40 28.69
C GLY A 283 22.99 -1.92 27.26
N CYS A 284 22.17 -1.48 26.31
CA CYS A 284 22.17 -1.95 24.92
C CYS A 284 22.15 -0.78 23.92
N GLU A 285 22.54 -1.06 22.67
CA GLU A 285 22.42 -0.08 21.60
C GLU A 285 20.95 0.10 21.19
N LEU A 286 20.46 1.33 21.30
CA LEU A 286 19.15 1.81 20.92
C LEU A 286 18.74 1.34 19.52
N ASN A 287 19.57 1.58 18.51
CA ASN A 287 19.23 1.25 17.12
C ASN A 287 19.12 -0.26 16.91
N TYR A 288 19.82 -1.07 17.70
CA TYR A 288 19.66 -2.51 17.63
C TYR A 288 18.35 -2.95 18.28
N VAL A 289 18.07 -2.48 19.50
CA VAL A 289 16.88 -2.87 20.27
C VAL A 289 15.59 -2.48 19.55
N LYS A 290 15.52 -1.29 18.92
CA LYS A 290 14.33 -0.87 18.17
C LYS A 290 13.99 -1.81 17.00
N HIS A 291 14.98 -2.44 16.37
CA HIS A 291 14.74 -3.46 15.33
C HIS A 291 14.43 -4.83 15.94
N LEU A 292 15.09 -5.19 17.03
CA LEU A 292 14.91 -6.47 17.73
C LEU A 292 13.46 -6.70 18.10
N ILE A 293 12.83 -5.70 18.74
CA ILE A 293 11.44 -5.77 19.21
C ILE A 293 10.42 -5.97 18.07
N LYS A 294 10.82 -5.73 16.82
CA LYS A 294 9.99 -5.88 15.62
C LYS A 294 10.23 -7.17 14.84
N THR A 295 11.09 -8.04 15.34
CA THR A 295 11.37 -9.31 14.67
C THR A 295 10.33 -10.36 14.99
N GLU A 296 10.06 -11.24 14.03
CA GLU A 296 9.18 -12.39 14.22
C GLU A 296 9.59 -13.23 15.44
N ARG A 297 10.90 -13.41 15.66
CA ARG A 297 11.39 -14.14 16.83
C ARG A 297 11.01 -13.47 18.16
N PHE A 298 11.18 -12.15 18.26
CA PHE A 298 10.82 -11.41 19.48
C PHE A 298 9.30 -11.38 19.68
N ILE A 299 8.52 -11.25 18.59
CA ILE A 299 7.05 -11.32 18.67
C ILE A 299 6.57 -12.73 19.06
N ASN A 300 7.19 -13.79 18.55
CA ASN A 300 6.88 -15.16 18.95
C ASN A 300 7.25 -15.43 20.42
N LEU A 301 8.32 -14.81 20.92
CA LEU A 301 8.67 -14.85 22.35
C LEU A 301 7.53 -14.24 23.19
N ILE A 302 7.07 -13.04 22.82
CA ILE A 302 5.92 -12.38 23.45
C ILE A 302 4.65 -13.25 23.37
N ASP A 303 4.35 -13.83 22.20
CA ASP A 303 3.17 -14.67 22.00
C ASP A 303 3.20 -15.92 22.87
N SER A 304 4.37 -16.53 23.07
CA SER A 304 4.54 -17.71 23.95
C SER A 304 4.29 -17.41 25.43
N MET A 305 4.36 -16.14 25.83
CA MET A 305 4.11 -15.64 27.20
C MET A 305 2.74 -14.96 27.33
N SER A 306 1.96 -14.98 26.26
CA SER A 306 0.64 -14.37 26.23
C SER A 306 -0.41 -15.41 26.60
N ILE A 307 -1.05 -15.22 27.75
CA ILE A 307 -2.05 -16.15 28.29
C ILE A 307 -3.35 -15.97 27.52
N GLN A 308 -3.92 -17.09 27.05
CA GLN A 308 -5.21 -17.11 26.36
C GLN A 308 -6.35 -16.92 27.36
N GLY A 309 -7.16 -15.87 27.17
CA GLY A 309 -8.39 -15.64 27.92
C GLY A 309 -9.57 -16.44 27.36
N ALA A 310 -10.81 -16.01 27.67
CA ALA A 310 -12.05 -16.69 27.26
C ALA A 310 -12.27 -16.82 25.74
N SER A 311 -11.42 -16.24 24.90
CA SER A 311 -11.44 -16.36 23.44
C SER A 311 -10.01 -16.58 22.92
N VAL A 312 -9.86 -17.39 21.88
CA VAL A 312 -8.59 -17.62 21.16
C VAL A 312 -7.94 -16.30 20.70
N VAL A 313 -8.75 -15.26 20.45
CA VAL A 313 -8.30 -13.96 19.96
C VAL A 313 -8.00 -12.96 21.10
N ARG A 314 -8.36 -13.28 22.35
CA ARG A 314 -8.06 -12.43 23.52
C ARG A 314 -6.93 -13.06 24.32
N LYS A 315 -5.70 -12.71 23.97
CA LYS A 315 -4.53 -13.00 24.81
C LYS A 315 -4.10 -11.75 25.57
N ASN A 316 -3.50 -11.93 26.74
CA ASN A 316 -2.83 -10.84 27.46
C ASN A 316 -1.43 -11.30 27.88
N LEU A 317 -0.43 -10.46 27.63
CA LEU A 317 0.95 -10.74 28.00
C LEU A 317 1.09 -10.81 29.52
N SER A 318 1.66 -11.91 30.02
CA SER A 318 2.20 -11.95 31.38
C SER A 318 3.44 -11.08 31.43
N ILE A 319 3.35 -9.93 32.09
CA ILE A 319 4.47 -8.97 32.14
C ILE A 319 5.63 -9.52 32.96
N ASP A 320 5.35 -10.27 34.02
CA ASP A 320 6.40 -10.85 34.86
C ASP A 320 7.17 -11.92 34.07
N ASP A 321 6.48 -12.84 33.38
CA ASP A 321 7.15 -13.84 32.53
C ASP A 321 7.91 -13.18 31.38
N PHE A 322 7.35 -12.13 30.77
CA PHE A 322 8.02 -11.35 29.73
C PHE A 322 9.30 -10.69 30.23
N LEU A 323 9.29 -10.11 31.43
CA LEU A 323 10.44 -9.42 31.99
C LEU A 323 11.54 -10.39 32.46
N GLU A 324 11.16 -11.58 32.93
CA GLU A 324 12.09 -12.65 33.31
C GLU A 324 12.64 -13.43 32.10
N ALA A 325 12.00 -13.33 30.95
CA ALA A 325 12.41 -13.97 29.70
C ALA A 325 13.87 -13.67 29.34
N GLU A 326 14.57 -14.71 28.88
CA GLU A 326 15.98 -14.58 28.49
C GLU A 326 16.14 -14.49 26.97
N ILE A 327 17.02 -13.59 26.55
CA ILE A 327 17.43 -13.43 25.16
C ILE A 327 18.94 -13.35 25.04
N TYR A 328 19.44 -13.77 23.88
CA TYR A 328 20.86 -13.68 23.54
C TYR A 328 21.11 -12.44 22.71
N LEU A 329 22.00 -11.57 23.20
CA LEU A 329 22.43 -10.38 22.48
C LEU A 329 23.93 -10.46 22.18
N PRO A 330 24.37 -9.93 21.02
CA PRO A 330 25.78 -9.80 20.75
C PRO A 330 26.37 -8.66 21.60
N SER A 331 27.70 -8.54 21.64
CA SER A 331 28.33 -7.41 22.33
C SER A 331 27.86 -6.06 21.78
N VAL A 332 27.92 -5.00 22.61
CA VAL A 332 27.51 -3.64 22.23
C VAL A 332 28.19 -3.17 20.94
N TYR A 333 29.43 -3.58 20.70
CA TYR A 333 30.16 -3.33 19.45
C TYR A 333 29.41 -3.85 18.22
N TYR A 334 28.95 -5.10 18.26
CA TYR A 334 28.20 -5.71 17.17
C TYR A 334 26.76 -5.19 17.09
N GLN A 335 26.12 -4.89 18.24
CA GLN A 335 24.81 -4.24 18.25
C GLN A 335 24.86 -2.92 17.45
N LYS A 336 25.90 -2.09 17.65
CA LYS A 336 26.11 -0.86 16.89
C LYS A 336 26.30 -1.09 15.40
N LYS A 337 27.06 -2.12 15.01
CA LYS A 337 27.23 -2.47 13.58
C LYS A 337 25.92 -2.94 12.95
N HIS A 338 25.22 -3.87 13.60
CA HIS A 338 23.97 -4.44 13.11
C HIS A 338 22.85 -3.39 13.05
N GLY A 339 22.70 -2.57 14.09
CA GLY A 339 21.73 -1.47 14.14
C GLY A 339 21.91 -0.52 12.96
N LYS A 340 23.15 -0.07 12.69
CA LYS A 340 23.46 0.79 11.54
C LYS A 340 23.05 0.19 10.19
N VAL A 341 23.28 -1.12 9.99
CA VAL A 341 22.90 -1.79 8.74
C VAL A 341 21.38 -1.84 8.59
N LEU A 342 20.67 -2.20 9.66
CA LEU A 342 19.20 -2.29 9.64
C LEU A 342 18.55 -0.91 9.44
N ASP A 343 19.11 0.14 10.06
CA ASP A 343 18.70 1.52 9.85
C ASP A 343 18.90 1.96 8.41
N ALA A 344 20.09 1.73 7.83
CA ALA A 344 20.35 2.09 6.44
C ALA A 344 19.36 1.43 5.46
N ILE A 345 18.94 0.18 5.73
CA ILE A 345 17.92 -0.50 4.94
C ILE A 345 16.54 0.15 5.15
N LYS A 346 16.14 0.47 6.38
CA LYS A 346 14.87 1.13 6.69
C LYS A 346 14.79 2.54 6.11
N ASP A 347 15.86 3.31 6.19
CA ASP A 347 15.98 4.64 5.58
C ASP A 347 15.84 4.55 4.07
N LYS A 348 16.47 3.54 3.43
CA LYS A 348 16.31 3.29 2.01
C LYS A 348 14.86 2.96 1.64
N ILE A 349 14.15 2.15 2.44
CA ILE A 349 12.72 1.88 2.22
C ILE A 349 11.92 3.18 2.28
N LYS A 350 12.13 4.01 3.31
CA LYS A 350 11.44 5.31 3.47
C LYS A 350 11.71 6.26 2.30
N LEU A 351 12.96 6.31 1.81
CA LEU A 351 13.34 7.11 0.65
C LEU A 351 12.64 6.62 -0.62
N LEU A 352 12.58 5.30 -0.84
CA LEU A 352 11.90 4.71 -2.00
C LEU A 352 10.38 4.94 -1.95
N GLU A 353 9.75 4.83 -0.78
CA GLU A 353 8.32 5.13 -0.59
C GLU A 353 8.01 6.62 -0.83
N THR A 354 8.90 7.51 -0.37
CA THR A 354 8.81 8.94 -0.65
C THR A 354 8.95 9.22 -2.16
N LYS A 355 9.92 8.57 -2.82
CA LYS A 355 10.08 8.65 -4.27
C LYS A 355 8.84 8.13 -5.01
N GLN A 356 8.22 7.05 -4.53
CA GLN A 356 6.99 6.50 -5.10
C GLN A 356 5.86 7.53 -5.09
N TYR A 357 5.67 8.21 -3.96
CA TYR A 357 4.69 9.28 -3.81
C TYR A 357 4.92 10.41 -4.83
N TYR A 358 6.16 10.89 -4.96
CA TYR A 358 6.48 11.95 -5.91
C TYR A 358 6.33 11.52 -7.37
N LEU A 359 6.76 10.30 -7.74
CA LEU A 359 6.58 9.77 -9.10
C LEU A 359 5.10 9.72 -9.50
N ASN A 360 4.22 9.24 -8.61
CA ASN A 360 2.79 9.21 -8.84
C ASN A 360 2.19 10.62 -9.04
N ASN A 361 2.57 11.57 -8.19
CA ASN A 361 2.09 12.95 -8.30
C ASN A 361 2.59 13.66 -9.56
N GLN A 362 3.86 13.45 -9.92
CA GLN A 362 4.45 14.00 -11.14
C GLN A 362 3.77 13.42 -12.39
N LYS A 363 3.53 12.10 -12.45
CA LYS A 363 2.75 11.47 -13.52
C LYS A 363 1.37 12.12 -13.63
N LYS A 364 0.65 12.25 -12.51
CA LYS A 364 -0.68 12.88 -12.47
C LYS A 364 -0.65 14.32 -12.99
N GLY A 365 0.35 15.11 -12.60
CA GLY A 365 0.56 16.47 -13.10
C GLY A 365 0.84 16.50 -14.61
N LEU A 366 1.72 15.63 -15.11
CA LEU A 366 2.05 15.51 -16.53
C LEU A 366 0.84 15.11 -17.36
N MET A 367 0.02 14.16 -16.90
CA MET A 367 -1.22 13.80 -17.57
C MET A 367 -2.15 15.02 -17.73
N GLN A 368 -2.27 15.86 -16.70
CA GLN A 368 -3.09 17.07 -16.77
C GLN A 368 -2.54 18.10 -17.75
N GLN A 369 -1.22 18.17 -17.95
CA GLN A 369 -0.59 19.11 -18.89
C GLN A 369 -0.63 18.60 -20.33
N LEU A 370 -0.28 17.34 -20.56
CA LEU A 370 -0.12 16.75 -21.89
C LEU A 370 -1.47 16.37 -22.52
N LEU A 371 -2.36 15.70 -21.79
CA LEU A 371 -3.64 15.20 -22.35
C LEU A 371 -4.68 16.31 -22.54
N THR A 372 -4.45 17.51 -21.99
CA THR A 372 -5.30 18.69 -22.21
C THR A 372 -4.74 19.63 -23.28
N GLY A 373 -3.51 19.37 -23.75
CA GLY A 373 -2.82 20.25 -24.69
C GLY A 373 -2.30 21.56 -24.10
N LYS A 374 -2.26 21.70 -22.77
CA LYS A 374 -1.61 22.85 -22.10
C LYS A 374 -0.11 22.89 -22.42
N ILE A 375 0.52 21.71 -22.49
CA ILE A 375 1.88 21.53 -23.02
C ILE A 375 1.78 20.66 -24.26
N ARG A 376 2.50 21.06 -25.30
CA ARG A 376 2.59 20.34 -26.57
C ARG A 376 3.96 19.69 -26.69
N VAL A 377 4.01 18.50 -27.27
CA VAL A 377 5.27 17.81 -27.54
C VAL A 377 5.58 18.01 -29.02
N GLN A 378 6.71 18.66 -29.32
CA GLN A 378 7.11 18.91 -30.71
C GLN A 378 7.28 17.57 -31.44
N SER A 379 6.69 17.49 -32.63
CA SER A 379 6.75 16.38 -33.57
C SER A 379 8.14 16.17 -34.15
#